data_AF-A0A7C5R2W7-F1
#
_entry.id   AF-A0A7C5R2W7-F1
#
_cell.length_a   1.000
_cell.length_b   1.000
_cell.length_c   1.000
_cell.angle_alpha   90.00
_cell.angle_beta   90.00
_cell.angle_gamma   90.00
#
_symmetry.space_group_name_H-M   'P 1'
#
loop_
_entity.id
_entity.type
_entity.pdbx_description
1 polymer ?
#
loop_
_entity_poly.entity_id
_entity_poly.type
_entity_poly.pdbx_seq_one_letter_code
_entity_poly.pdbx_strand_id
1 'polypeptide(L)'
;MKGIFELKEVSNYRPTKGLLSFEMLEMVEKGFGRDHALAEWVASGRSADSFRQVLKKLKDNLLQDLFSGRMGLEPNQLKRIECWEKFCKVKCLMIADKRTAAMEIATEVIHLAQKCGFTEIVLSLAIQLEFYFGAMAPDKQRYLRYRRIRKKAVSDLEWEQKAGATYSKLFFIIKSNKDWRTLAPEIEELKKAPPVSLLFLSIRCSLLTAWYELCGEYKKMISTIEEAIAHIMASSQWKSPFILVNLYLELLPILIAQKRFTKAERYLNTALQHPQKGSYTWH
;
A
#
# COMPACT_ATOMS: atom_id res chain seq x y z
N MET A 1 8.16 -13.61 17.67
CA MET A 1 6.95 -14.30 17.19
C MET A 1 5.91 -13.35 16.58
N LYS A 2 5.93 -12.04 16.89
CA LYS A 2 4.99 -11.04 16.38
C LYS A 2 4.66 -11.13 14.87
N GLY A 3 5.65 -11.21 13.99
CA GLY A 3 5.37 -11.32 12.55
C GLY A 3 4.66 -12.61 12.11
N ILE A 4 4.75 -13.70 12.88
CA ILE A 4 3.99 -14.94 12.60
C ILE A 4 2.55 -14.80 13.09
N PHE A 5 2.35 -14.09 14.21
CA PHE A 5 1.02 -13.74 14.69
C PHE A 5 0.27 -12.91 13.63
N GLU A 6 0.90 -11.85 13.12
CA GLU A 6 0.34 -11.02 12.04
C GLU A 6 0.01 -11.84 10.78
N LEU A 7 0.89 -12.78 10.38
CA LEU A 7 0.62 -13.68 9.25
C LEU A 7 -0.58 -14.62 9.50
N LYS A 8 -0.79 -15.07 10.73
CA LYS A 8 -1.94 -15.91 11.10
C LYS A 8 -3.25 -15.14 11.06
N GLU A 9 -3.25 -13.85 11.32
CA GLU A 9 -4.48 -13.03 11.25
C GLU A 9 -5.02 -12.92 9.81
N VAL A 10 -4.12 -12.97 8.83
CA VAL A 10 -4.47 -12.85 7.40
C VAL A 10 -4.50 -14.18 6.65
N SER A 11 -4.03 -15.27 7.27
CA SER A 11 -4.01 -16.62 6.68
C SER A 11 -5.07 -17.54 7.31
N ASN A 12 -5.73 -18.33 6.46
CA ASN A 12 -6.63 -19.39 6.87
C ASN A 12 -5.93 -20.73 7.07
N TYR A 13 -4.62 -20.79 6.90
CA TYR A 13 -3.86 -22.00 7.14
C TYR A 13 -4.07 -22.44 8.59
N ARG A 14 -4.48 -23.69 8.74
CA ARG A 14 -4.61 -24.38 10.02
C ARG A 14 -3.81 -25.68 9.92
N PRO A 15 -2.64 -25.78 10.58
CA PRO A 15 -1.93 -27.05 10.64
C PRO A 15 -2.79 -28.10 11.34
N THR A 16 -2.70 -29.34 10.89
CA THR A 16 -3.41 -30.47 11.52
C THR A 16 -2.92 -30.68 12.95
N LYS A 17 -3.85 -30.97 13.88
CA LYS A 17 -3.50 -31.37 15.25
C LYS A 17 -2.51 -32.53 15.23
N GLY A 18 -1.50 -32.47 16.10
CA GLY A 18 -0.40 -33.45 16.17
C GLY A 18 0.80 -33.12 15.27
N LEU A 19 0.72 -32.11 14.41
CA LEU A 19 1.92 -31.58 13.74
C LEU A 19 2.64 -30.58 14.65
N LEU A 20 3.98 -30.61 14.59
CA LEU A 20 4.84 -29.65 15.29
C LEU A 20 4.50 -28.17 14.95
N SER A 21 4.00 -27.92 13.74
CA SER A 21 3.52 -26.60 13.32
C SER A 21 2.25 -26.15 14.05
N PHE A 22 1.42 -27.08 14.53
CA PHE A 22 0.22 -26.78 15.32
C PHE A 22 0.60 -26.31 16.72
N GLU A 23 1.47 -27.03 17.40
CA GLU A 23 1.97 -26.63 18.73
C GLU A 23 2.72 -25.29 18.66
N MET A 24 3.50 -25.07 17.60
CA MET A 24 4.15 -23.78 17.35
C MET A 24 3.14 -22.66 17.17
N LEU A 25 2.02 -22.91 16.49
CA LEU A 25 0.96 -21.93 16.30
C LEU A 25 0.25 -21.62 17.62
N GLU A 26 -0.01 -22.62 18.47
CA GLU A 26 -0.58 -22.39 19.80
C GLU A 26 0.34 -21.53 20.68
N MET A 27 1.66 -21.73 20.62
CA MET A 27 2.62 -20.87 21.33
C MET A 27 2.56 -19.41 20.84
N VAL A 28 2.37 -19.21 19.52
CA VAL A 28 2.16 -17.87 18.93
C VAL A 28 0.86 -17.26 19.46
N GLU A 29 -0.23 -18.03 19.53
CA GLU A 29 -1.54 -17.55 20.01
C GLU A 29 -1.55 -17.24 21.50
N LYS A 30 -0.77 -17.98 22.30
CA LYS A 30 -0.54 -17.69 23.72
C LYS A 30 0.37 -16.47 23.95
N GLY A 31 0.83 -15.80 22.89
CA GLY A 31 1.63 -14.58 22.97
C GLY A 31 3.09 -14.84 23.35
N PHE A 32 3.62 -16.05 23.14
CA PHE A 32 4.98 -16.35 23.56
C PHE A 32 6.01 -15.55 22.75
N GLY A 33 6.96 -14.94 23.46
CA GLY A 33 8.18 -14.42 22.86
C GLY A 33 8.98 -15.53 22.19
N ARG A 34 9.89 -15.17 21.26
CA ARG A 34 10.70 -16.18 20.55
C ARG A 34 11.53 -17.01 21.53
N ASP A 35 12.14 -16.35 22.51
CA ASP A 35 13.06 -17.00 23.44
C ASP A 35 12.31 -17.89 24.43
N HIS A 36 11.14 -17.44 24.88
CA HIS A 36 10.24 -18.25 25.72
C HIS A 36 9.72 -19.48 24.96
N ALA A 37 9.27 -19.31 23.71
CA ALA A 37 8.83 -20.43 22.88
C ALA A 37 9.97 -21.43 22.60
N LEU A 38 11.20 -20.95 22.43
CA LEU A 38 12.37 -21.82 22.28
C LEU A 38 12.69 -22.59 23.56
N ALA A 39 12.62 -21.94 24.73
CA ALA A 39 12.85 -22.58 26.02
C ALA A 39 11.84 -23.73 26.25
N GLU A 40 10.56 -23.49 26.02
CA GLU A 40 9.49 -24.49 26.11
C GLU A 40 9.68 -25.64 25.10
N TRP A 41 10.14 -25.31 23.89
CA TRP A 41 10.42 -26.31 22.86
C TRP A 41 11.54 -27.26 23.26
N VAL A 42 12.62 -26.70 23.82
CA VAL A 42 13.77 -27.48 24.30
C VAL A 42 13.42 -28.26 25.55
N ALA A 43 12.64 -27.68 26.47
CA ALA A 43 12.12 -28.37 27.65
C ALA A 43 11.26 -29.60 27.29
N SER A 44 10.61 -29.57 26.14
CA SER A 44 9.86 -30.71 25.57
C SER A 44 10.76 -31.79 24.93
N GLY A 45 12.08 -31.75 25.17
CA GLY A 45 13.05 -32.75 24.70
C GLY A 45 13.48 -32.60 23.24
N ARG A 46 13.25 -31.43 22.62
CA ARG A 46 13.50 -31.20 21.19
C ARG A 46 14.69 -30.28 20.97
N SER A 47 15.29 -30.34 19.78
CA SER A 47 16.45 -29.50 19.47
C SER A 47 16.06 -28.07 19.07
N ALA A 48 16.92 -27.09 19.36
CA ALA A 48 16.78 -25.72 18.85
C ALA A 48 16.78 -25.65 17.31
N ASP A 49 17.41 -26.60 16.62
CA ASP A 49 17.37 -26.70 15.16
C ASP A 49 16.00 -27.10 14.65
N SER A 50 15.38 -28.09 15.28
CA SER A 50 14.00 -28.49 14.97
C SER A 50 13.02 -27.34 15.16
N PHE A 51 13.20 -26.52 16.22
CA PHE A 51 12.41 -25.31 16.46
C PHE A 51 12.51 -24.37 15.26
N ARG A 52 13.73 -24.06 14.81
CA ARG A 52 13.98 -23.14 13.69
C ARG A 52 13.36 -23.65 12.39
N GLN A 53 13.48 -24.95 12.11
CA GLN A 53 12.91 -25.58 10.91
C GLN A 53 11.37 -25.55 10.93
N VAL A 54 10.75 -25.94 12.05
CA VAL A 54 9.29 -25.93 12.20
C VAL A 54 8.74 -24.52 12.13
N LEU A 55 9.41 -23.56 12.76
CA LEU A 55 9.03 -22.15 12.71
C LEU A 55 9.08 -21.59 11.29
N LYS A 56 10.15 -21.92 10.55
CA LYS A 56 10.28 -21.56 9.14
C LYS A 56 9.17 -22.18 8.30
N LYS A 57 8.93 -23.49 8.47
CA LYS A 57 7.88 -24.21 7.72
C LYS A 57 6.48 -23.67 8.00
N LEU A 58 6.18 -23.34 9.26
CA LEU A 58 4.92 -22.69 9.63
C LEU A 58 4.77 -21.35 8.91
N LYS A 59 5.82 -20.52 8.95
CA LYS A 59 5.83 -19.23 8.24
C LYS A 59 5.62 -19.40 6.73
N ASP A 60 6.33 -20.34 6.11
CA ASP A 60 6.24 -20.59 4.66
C ASP A 60 4.82 -21.07 4.27
N ASN A 61 4.20 -21.94 5.08
CA ASN A 61 2.84 -22.41 4.85
C ASN A 61 1.78 -21.31 5.03
N LEU A 62 1.92 -20.47 6.07
CA LEU A 62 1.05 -19.30 6.27
C LEU A 62 1.15 -18.32 5.09
N LEU A 63 2.37 -18.08 4.59
CA LEU A 63 2.59 -17.24 3.41
C LEU A 63 2.00 -17.87 2.15
N GLN A 64 2.17 -19.17 1.94
CA GLN A 64 1.63 -19.86 0.77
C GLN A 64 0.10 -19.78 0.72
N ASP A 65 -0.55 -19.93 1.87
CA ASP A 65 -2.00 -19.80 1.99
C ASP A 65 -2.50 -18.37 1.75
N LEU A 66 -1.71 -17.36 2.13
CA LEU A 66 -2.01 -15.96 1.81
C LEU A 66 -2.21 -15.76 0.30
N PHE A 67 -1.36 -16.40 -0.52
CA PHE A 67 -1.41 -16.32 -1.98
C PHE A 67 -2.37 -17.35 -2.62
N SER A 68 -2.98 -18.25 -1.84
CA SER A 68 -3.92 -19.26 -2.36
C SER A 68 -5.39 -18.80 -2.35
N GLY A 69 -5.68 -17.61 -1.82
CA GLY A 69 -6.88 -16.85 -2.18
C GLY A 69 -8.04 -16.88 -1.19
N ARG A 70 -7.79 -16.80 0.12
CA ARG A 70 -8.88 -16.65 1.11
C ARG A 70 -8.63 -15.57 2.16
N MET A 71 -8.10 -14.42 1.77
CA MET A 71 -8.08 -13.31 2.71
C MET A 71 -9.49 -12.69 2.78
N GLY A 72 -9.98 -12.37 3.98
CA GLY A 72 -11.23 -11.63 4.20
C GLY A 72 -11.11 -10.17 3.77
N LEU A 73 -10.63 -9.93 2.55
CA LEU A 73 -10.32 -8.62 2.00
C LEU A 73 -11.46 -8.10 1.16
N GLU A 74 -11.56 -6.78 1.12
CA GLU A 74 -12.51 -6.08 0.27
C GLU A 74 -12.25 -6.34 -1.21
N PRO A 75 -13.29 -6.33 -2.08
CA PRO A 75 -13.14 -6.58 -3.51
C PRO A 75 -12.07 -5.71 -4.21
N ASN A 76 -11.92 -4.46 -3.76
CA ASN A 76 -10.89 -3.55 -4.30
C ASN A 76 -9.46 -3.94 -3.87
N GLN A 77 -9.30 -4.48 -2.66
CA GLN A 77 -8.02 -4.99 -2.17
C GLN A 77 -7.64 -6.27 -2.91
N LEU A 78 -8.61 -7.19 -3.13
CA LEU A 78 -8.39 -8.40 -3.92
C LEU A 78 -7.92 -8.08 -5.33
N LYS A 79 -8.55 -7.12 -6.01
CA LYS A 79 -8.12 -6.68 -7.35
C LYS A 79 -6.73 -6.06 -7.37
N ARG A 80 -6.32 -5.37 -6.31
CA ARG A 80 -4.96 -4.84 -6.15
C ARG A 80 -3.94 -5.97 -6.02
N ILE A 81 -4.26 -7.02 -5.26
CA ILE A 81 -3.42 -8.22 -5.13
C ILE A 81 -3.35 -8.97 -6.46
N GLU A 82 -4.48 -9.18 -7.14
CA GLU A 82 -4.54 -9.79 -8.47
C GLU A 82 -3.61 -9.05 -9.46
N CYS A 83 -3.57 -7.71 -9.40
CA CYS A 83 -2.66 -6.92 -10.23
C CYS A 83 -1.19 -7.26 -9.97
N TRP A 84 -0.79 -7.39 -8.70
CA TRP A 84 0.57 -7.80 -8.33
C TRP A 84 0.89 -9.22 -8.77
N GLU A 85 -0.04 -10.17 -8.54
CA GLU A 85 0.13 -11.55 -8.97
C GLU A 85 0.34 -11.68 -10.47
N LYS A 86 -0.51 -11.01 -11.27
CA LYS A 86 -0.36 -11.02 -12.72
C LYS A 86 0.90 -10.31 -13.18
N PHE A 87 1.31 -9.22 -12.52
CA PHE A 87 2.59 -8.57 -12.79
C PHE A 87 3.78 -9.51 -12.53
N CYS A 88 3.76 -10.27 -11.44
CA CYS A 88 4.76 -11.30 -11.15
C CYS A 88 4.75 -12.41 -12.21
N LYS A 89 3.56 -12.88 -12.65
CA LYS A 89 3.44 -13.85 -13.76
C LYS A 89 4.10 -13.34 -15.04
N VAL A 90 3.90 -12.06 -15.40
CA VAL A 90 4.59 -11.43 -16.54
C VAL A 90 6.11 -11.53 -16.36
N LYS A 91 6.64 -11.17 -15.19
CA LYS A 91 8.09 -11.25 -14.92
C LYS A 91 8.62 -12.68 -15.01
N CYS A 92 7.92 -13.66 -14.45
CA CYS A 92 8.30 -15.08 -14.55
C CYS A 92 8.34 -15.56 -16.00
N LEU A 93 7.34 -15.21 -16.81
CA LEU A 93 7.30 -15.59 -18.23
C LEU A 93 8.42 -14.91 -19.02
N MET A 94 8.74 -13.65 -18.72
CA MET A 94 9.88 -12.95 -19.32
C MET A 94 11.21 -13.62 -19.00
N ILE A 95 11.41 -14.06 -17.74
CA ILE A 95 12.61 -14.80 -17.31
C ILE A 95 12.69 -16.16 -18.02
N ALA A 96 11.55 -16.83 -18.22
CA ALA A 96 11.46 -18.09 -18.94
C ALA A 96 11.47 -17.95 -20.49
N ASP A 97 11.79 -16.74 -20.99
CA ASP A 97 11.79 -16.37 -22.41
C ASP A 97 10.48 -16.64 -23.17
N LYS A 98 9.35 -16.70 -22.45
CA LYS A 98 7.99 -16.83 -23.02
C LYS A 98 7.39 -15.45 -23.32
N ARG A 99 8.07 -14.68 -24.16
CA ARG A 99 7.80 -13.24 -24.38
C ARG A 99 6.40 -12.95 -24.92
N THR A 100 5.92 -13.69 -25.90
CA THR A 100 4.58 -13.47 -26.49
C THR A 100 3.48 -13.58 -25.43
N ALA A 101 3.47 -14.68 -24.68
CA ALA A 101 2.53 -14.91 -23.59
C ALA A 101 2.68 -13.84 -22.48
N ALA A 102 3.91 -13.43 -22.16
CA ALA A 102 4.15 -12.37 -21.20
C ALA A 102 3.53 -11.03 -21.65
N MET A 103 3.62 -10.70 -22.94
CA MET A 103 3.12 -9.43 -23.49
C MET A 103 1.60 -9.37 -23.61
N GLU A 104 0.95 -10.52 -23.86
CA GLU A 104 -0.51 -10.64 -23.79
C GLU A 104 -1.01 -10.31 -22.38
N ILE A 105 -0.44 -10.96 -21.36
CA ILE A 105 -0.79 -10.68 -19.97
C ILE A 105 -0.43 -9.24 -19.58
N ALA A 106 0.75 -8.75 -19.98
CA ALA A 106 1.18 -7.38 -19.69
C ALA A 106 0.20 -6.32 -20.22
N THR A 107 -0.40 -6.58 -21.38
CA THR A 107 -1.41 -5.69 -22.00
C THR A 107 -2.68 -5.59 -21.15
N GLU A 108 -3.08 -6.66 -20.48
CA GLU A 108 -4.21 -6.66 -19.54
C GLU A 108 -3.82 -6.00 -18.21
N VAL A 109 -2.65 -6.37 -17.67
CA VAL A 109 -2.21 -5.93 -16.34
C VAL A 109 -1.95 -4.43 -16.31
N ILE A 110 -1.43 -3.82 -17.38
CA ILE A 110 -1.18 -2.38 -17.39
C ILE A 110 -2.47 -1.57 -17.22
N HIS A 111 -3.59 -2.04 -17.78
CA HIS A 111 -4.89 -1.43 -17.58
C HIS A 111 -5.39 -1.56 -16.14
N LEU A 112 -5.20 -2.73 -15.55
CA LEU A 112 -5.54 -2.97 -14.15
C LEU A 112 -4.69 -2.10 -13.22
N ALA A 113 -3.38 -2.02 -13.46
CA ALA A 113 -2.44 -1.19 -12.71
C ALA A 113 -2.81 0.30 -12.78
N GLN A 114 -3.21 0.80 -13.94
CA GLN A 114 -3.70 2.19 -14.10
C GLN A 114 -4.96 2.46 -13.27
N LYS A 115 -5.90 1.50 -13.20
CA LYS A 115 -7.10 1.60 -12.35
C LYS A 115 -6.75 1.53 -10.87
N CYS A 116 -5.80 0.68 -10.48
CA CYS A 116 -5.32 0.54 -9.10
C CYS A 116 -4.42 1.70 -8.64
N GLY A 117 -3.93 2.54 -9.57
CA GLY A 117 -2.98 3.63 -9.27
C GLY A 117 -1.56 3.14 -8.97
N PHE A 118 -1.14 2.01 -9.54
CA PHE A 118 0.21 1.45 -9.36
C PHE A 118 1.20 2.01 -10.40
N THR A 119 1.65 3.25 -10.20
CA THR A 119 2.52 3.97 -11.13
C THR A 119 3.79 3.19 -11.49
N GLU A 120 4.43 2.54 -10.52
CA GLU A 120 5.63 1.70 -10.76
C GLU A 120 5.37 0.49 -11.67
N ILE A 121 4.25 -0.20 -11.45
CA ILE A 121 3.85 -1.34 -12.30
C ILE A 121 3.54 -0.84 -13.71
N VAL A 122 2.81 0.30 -13.82
CA VAL A 122 2.49 0.92 -15.11
C VAL A 122 3.76 1.27 -15.87
N LEU A 123 4.75 1.90 -15.21
CA LEU A 123 6.03 2.25 -15.82
C LEU A 123 6.78 0.99 -16.28
N SER A 124 6.90 -0.01 -15.42
CA SER A 124 7.62 -1.25 -15.71
C SER A 124 7.01 -1.97 -16.92
N LEU A 125 5.68 -2.10 -16.98
CA LEU A 125 4.99 -2.74 -18.10
C LEU A 125 5.03 -1.89 -19.37
N ALA A 126 4.90 -0.56 -19.26
CA ALA A 126 4.95 0.33 -20.41
C ALA A 126 6.31 0.26 -21.13
N ILE A 127 7.41 0.16 -20.40
CA ILE A 127 8.76 -0.02 -20.96
C ILE A 127 8.83 -1.33 -21.76
N GLN A 128 8.34 -2.44 -21.18
CA GLN A 128 8.38 -3.75 -21.82
C GLN A 128 7.51 -3.79 -23.09
N LEU A 129 6.30 -3.24 -23.01
CA LEU A 129 5.36 -3.19 -24.13
C LEU A 129 5.84 -2.24 -25.24
N GLU A 130 6.40 -1.08 -24.88
CA GLU A 130 7.02 -0.15 -25.85
C GLU A 130 8.15 -0.84 -26.60
N PHE A 131 9.06 -1.52 -25.88
CA PHE A 131 10.15 -2.26 -26.50
C PHE A 131 9.64 -3.39 -27.41
N TYR A 132 8.68 -4.19 -26.93
CA TYR A 132 8.13 -5.30 -27.69
C TYR A 132 7.48 -4.84 -29.01
N PHE A 133 6.60 -3.84 -28.96
CA PHE A 133 5.95 -3.31 -30.17
C PHE A 133 6.84 -2.38 -31.01
N GLY A 134 8.02 -2.01 -30.50
CA GLY A 134 9.02 -1.25 -31.24
C GLY A 134 10.05 -2.11 -31.98
N ALA A 135 10.41 -3.26 -31.41
CA ALA A 135 11.54 -4.06 -31.88
C ALA A 135 11.21 -5.53 -32.21
N MET A 136 10.25 -6.15 -31.51
CA MET A 136 10.00 -7.60 -31.63
C MET A 136 8.78 -7.94 -32.48
N ALA A 137 7.67 -7.24 -32.24
CA ALA A 137 6.43 -7.37 -33.01
C ALA A 137 5.97 -5.98 -33.42
N PRO A 138 6.59 -5.36 -34.45
CA PRO A 138 6.38 -3.96 -34.78
C PRO A 138 4.91 -3.60 -34.98
N ASP A 139 4.40 -2.71 -34.14
CA ASP A 139 3.07 -2.11 -34.25
C ASP A 139 3.18 -0.64 -33.85
N LYS A 140 3.11 0.25 -34.84
CA LYS A 140 3.28 1.70 -34.64
C LYS A 140 2.27 2.28 -33.68
N GLN A 141 1.01 1.84 -33.73
CA GLN A 141 -0.04 2.40 -32.88
C GLN A 141 0.17 1.99 -31.42
N ARG A 142 0.45 0.71 -31.18
CA ARG A 142 0.75 0.19 -29.83
C ARG A 142 2.04 0.78 -29.28
N TYR A 143 3.10 0.85 -30.07
CA TYR A 143 4.35 1.50 -29.70
C TYR A 143 4.12 2.95 -29.23
N LEU A 144 3.44 3.77 -30.04
CA LEU A 144 3.16 5.18 -29.68
C LEU A 144 2.29 5.28 -28.42
N ARG A 145 1.32 4.39 -28.27
CA ARG A 145 0.46 4.33 -27.08
C ARG A 145 1.27 4.05 -25.81
N TYR A 146 2.09 3.01 -25.80
CA TYR A 146 2.89 2.66 -24.61
C TYR A 146 3.99 3.66 -24.33
N ARG A 147 4.57 4.29 -25.36
CA ARG A 147 5.49 5.42 -25.19
C ARG A 147 4.85 6.60 -24.47
N ARG A 148 3.60 6.95 -24.79
CA ARG A 148 2.85 8.00 -24.06
C ARG A 148 2.59 7.60 -22.61
N ILE A 149 2.16 6.36 -22.38
CA ILE A 149 1.92 5.84 -21.02
C ILE A 149 3.20 5.88 -20.19
N ARG A 150 4.33 5.43 -20.75
CA ARG A 150 5.64 5.49 -20.10
C ARG A 150 6.02 6.92 -19.74
N LYS A 151 5.95 7.86 -20.70
CA LYS A 151 6.30 9.27 -20.44
C LYS A 151 5.49 9.85 -19.28
N LYS A 152 4.18 9.59 -19.26
CA LYS A 152 3.32 10.01 -18.16
C LYS A 152 3.75 9.35 -16.84
N ALA A 153 3.90 8.02 -16.83
CA ALA A 153 4.25 7.28 -15.62
C ALA A 153 5.63 7.67 -15.04
N VAL A 154 6.60 8.04 -15.88
CA VAL A 154 7.88 8.61 -15.42
C VAL A 154 7.64 9.91 -14.65
N SER A 155 6.90 10.85 -15.25
CA SER A 155 6.59 12.12 -14.61
C SER A 155 5.78 11.95 -13.32
N ASP A 156 4.77 11.07 -13.33
CA ASP A 156 3.95 10.79 -12.15
C ASP A 156 4.82 10.21 -11.01
N LEU A 157 5.71 9.26 -11.33
CA LEU A 157 6.59 8.61 -10.35
C LEU A 157 7.64 9.57 -9.76
N GLU A 158 8.20 10.47 -10.56
CA GLU A 158 9.15 11.49 -10.08
C GLU A 158 8.51 12.37 -8.99
N TRP A 159 7.27 12.80 -9.19
CA TRP A 159 6.52 13.57 -8.20
C TRP A 159 6.15 12.75 -6.97
N GLU A 160 5.72 11.48 -7.14
CA GLU A 160 5.45 10.56 -6.03
C GLU A 160 6.69 10.38 -5.15
N GLN A 161 7.85 10.11 -5.77
CA GLN A 161 9.12 9.93 -5.07
C GLN A 161 9.57 11.21 -4.37
N LYS A 162 9.41 12.36 -5.03
CA LYS A 162 9.75 13.65 -4.44
C LYS A 162 8.89 13.96 -3.22
N ALA A 163 7.57 13.78 -3.32
CA ALA A 163 6.66 13.96 -2.18
C ALA A 163 6.99 12.99 -1.04
N GLY A 164 7.23 11.72 -1.35
CA GLY A 164 7.60 10.69 -0.37
C GLY A 164 8.92 11.01 0.34
N ALA A 165 9.95 11.38 -0.41
CA ALA A 165 11.25 11.74 0.13
C ALA A 165 11.16 12.98 1.04
N THR A 166 10.44 14.03 0.61
CA THR A 166 10.23 15.23 1.43
C THR A 166 9.44 14.92 2.69
N TYR A 167 8.42 14.07 2.61
CA TYR A 167 7.66 13.59 3.76
C TYR A 167 8.55 12.85 4.77
N SER A 168 9.31 11.86 4.32
CA SER A 168 10.26 11.15 5.19
C SER A 168 11.31 12.09 5.79
N LYS A 169 11.83 13.04 5.01
CA LYS A 169 12.81 14.04 5.45
C LYS A 169 12.24 14.97 6.53
N LEU A 170 10.97 15.39 6.40
CA LEU A 170 10.29 16.21 7.40
C LEU A 170 10.24 15.51 8.76
N PHE A 171 9.73 14.27 8.80
CA PHE A 171 9.65 13.50 10.05
C PHE A 171 11.02 13.17 10.64
N PHE A 172 12.02 12.90 9.78
CA PHE A 172 13.38 12.71 10.23
C PHE A 172 13.96 13.97 10.91
N ILE A 173 13.74 15.15 10.32
CA ILE A 173 14.20 16.43 10.87
C ILE A 173 13.51 16.73 12.21
N ILE A 174 12.19 16.54 12.30
CA ILE A 174 11.41 16.72 13.54
C ILE A 174 11.95 15.80 14.64
N LYS A 175 12.09 14.50 14.36
CA LYS A 175 12.62 13.53 15.34
C LYS A 175 14.06 13.81 15.75
N SER A 176 14.83 14.44 14.88
CA SER A 176 16.22 14.82 15.14
C SER A 176 16.34 16.19 15.83
N ASN A 177 15.22 16.83 16.21
CA ASN A 177 15.18 18.19 16.78
C ASN A 177 15.94 19.24 15.95
N LYS A 178 15.94 19.09 14.63
CA LYS A 178 16.55 20.04 13.69
C LYS A 178 15.50 21.04 13.19
N ASP A 179 15.96 22.16 12.63
CA ASP A 179 15.05 23.17 12.06
C ASP A 179 14.36 22.64 10.79
N TRP A 180 13.06 22.37 10.91
CA TRP A 180 12.19 21.89 9.84
C TRP A 180 11.93 22.94 8.76
N ARG A 181 12.14 24.23 9.05
CA ARG A 181 11.94 25.31 8.07
C ARG A 181 12.88 25.23 6.88
N THR A 182 13.99 24.49 7.02
CA THR A 182 14.92 24.20 5.92
C THR A 182 14.26 23.48 4.73
N LEU A 183 13.09 22.85 4.92
CA LEU A 183 12.30 22.23 3.85
C LEU A 183 11.35 23.17 3.11
N ALA A 184 11.29 24.46 3.48
CA ALA A 184 10.36 25.40 2.85
C ALA A 184 10.44 25.42 1.31
N PRO A 185 11.63 25.39 0.66
CA PRO A 185 11.72 25.37 -0.80
C PRO A 185 11.04 24.14 -1.42
N GLU A 186 11.31 22.93 -0.91
CA GLU A 186 10.71 21.69 -1.40
C GLU A 186 9.19 21.67 -1.17
N ILE A 187 8.72 22.23 -0.06
CA ILE A 187 7.30 22.36 0.26
C ILE A 187 6.61 23.33 -0.70
N GLU A 188 7.20 24.50 -0.98
CA GLU A 188 6.64 25.48 -1.92
C GLU A 188 6.54 24.94 -3.34
N GLU A 189 7.50 24.11 -3.75
CA GLU A 189 7.44 23.42 -5.03
C GLU A 189 6.29 22.41 -5.07
N LEU A 190 6.15 21.57 -4.04
CA LEU A 190 5.10 20.56 -3.95
C LEU A 190 3.70 21.16 -3.83
N LYS A 191 3.55 22.37 -3.28
CA LYS A 191 2.27 23.11 -3.27
C LYS A 191 1.79 23.45 -4.68
N LYS A 192 2.71 23.77 -5.58
CA LYS A 192 2.41 24.19 -6.96
C LYS A 192 2.23 23.01 -7.92
N ALA A 193 2.65 21.82 -7.52
CA ALA A 193 2.56 20.62 -8.34
C ALA A 193 1.10 20.21 -8.56
N PRO A 194 0.70 19.89 -9.81
CA PRO A 194 -0.63 19.39 -10.08
C PRO A 194 -0.82 17.99 -9.46
N PRO A 195 -2.08 17.57 -9.20
CA PRO A 195 -2.36 16.21 -8.75
C PRO A 195 -2.09 15.20 -9.88
N VAL A 196 -0.90 14.61 -9.89
CA VAL A 196 -0.45 13.68 -10.95
C VAL A 196 -0.99 12.26 -10.78
N SER A 197 -1.17 11.81 -9.53
CA SER A 197 -1.70 10.49 -9.19
C SER A 197 -2.39 10.51 -7.83
N LEU A 198 -3.20 9.48 -7.54
CA LEU A 198 -3.81 9.31 -6.21
C LEU A 198 -2.77 9.10 -5.10
N LEU A 199 -1.69 8.38 -5.38
CA LEU A 199 -0.62 8.16 -4.41
C LEU A 199 0.11 9.47 -4.09
N PHE A 200 0.49 10.23 -5.13
CA PHE A 200 1.08 11.55 -4.97
C PHE A 200 0.15 12.46 -4.16
N LEU A 201 -1.13 12.52 -4.50
CA LEU A 201 -2.10 13.34 -3.79
C LEU A 201 -2.20 12.95 -2.31
N SER A 202 -2.25 11.66 -2.00
CA SER A 202 -2.29 11.17 -0.62
C SER A 202 -1.06 11.59 0.16
N ILE A 203 0.14 11.37 -0.38
CA ILE A 203 1.40 11.70 0.29
C ILE A 203 1.53 13.22 0.44
N ARG A 204 1.22 13.98 -0.61
CA ARG A 204 1.26 15.44 -0.61
C ARG A 204 0.29 16.00 0.43
N CYS A 205 -0.92 15.45 0.53
CA CYS A 205 -1.89 15.87 1.54
C CYS A 205 -1.31 15.68 2.94
N SER A 206 -0.85 14.47 3.29
CA SER A 206 -0.26 14.17 4.60
C SER A 206 0.99 15.01 4.90
N LEU A 207 1.79 15.34 3.88
CA LEU A 207 2.94 16.23 4.02
C LEU A 207 2.52 17.66 4.35
N LEU A 208 1.60 18.22 3.57
CA LEU A 208 1.15 19.58 3.74
C LEU A 208 0.36 19.76 5.03
N THR A 209 -0.42 18.76 5.45
CA THR A 209 -1.12 18.81 6.73
C THR A 209 -0.15 18.86 7.91
N ALA A 210 0.87 17.98 7.93
CA ALA A 210 1.92 18.02 8.93
C ALA A 210 2.71 19.34 8.91
N TRP A 211 3.02 19.88 7.72
CA TRP A 211 3.69 21.17 7.58
C TRP A 211 2.84 22.32 8.16
N TYR A 212 1.57 22.40 7.79
CA TYR A 212 0.69 23.46 8.27
C TYR A 212 0.41 23.37 9.76
N GLU A 213 0.38 22.16 10.33
CA GLU A 213 0.31 21.97 11.78
C GLU A 213 1.52 22.59 12.49
N LEU A 214 2.73 22.34 12.00
CA LEU A 214 3.97 22.95 12.53
C LEU A 214 3.97 24.48 12.42
N CYS A 215 3.37 25.03 11.36
CA CYS A 215 3.22 26.46 11.16
C CYS A 215 2.05 27.08 11.95
N GLY A 216 1.18 26.28 12.57
CA GLY A 216 -0.08 26.76 13.18
C GLY A 216 -1.13 27.25 12.17
N GLU A 217 -1.02 26.86 10.89
CA GLU A 217 -1.86 27.30 9.78
C GLU A 217 -3.09 26.39 9.56
N TYR A 218 -3.89 26.17 10.60
CA TYR A 218 -5.01 25.21 10.58
C TYR A 218 -6.06 25.45 9.49
N LYS A 219 -6.26 26.69 9.03
CA LYS A 219 -7.16 26.99 7.91
C LYS A 219 -6.66 26.37 6.60
N LYS A 220 -5.35 26.44 6.33
CA LYS A 220 -4.74 25.85 5.13
C LYS A 220 -4.70 24.33 5.22
N MET A 221 -4.54 23.79 6.42
CA MET A 221 -4.66 22.34 6.68
C MET A 221 -6.05 21.82 6.26
N ILE A 222 -7.12 22.49 6.73
CA ILE A 222 -8.50 22.13 6.35
C ILE A 222 -8.69 22.21 4.84
N SER A 223 -8.30 23.32 4.20
CA SER A 223 -8.51 23.48 2.75
C SER A 223 -7.75 22.43 1.94
N THR A 224 -6.54 22.07 2.36
CA THR A 224 -5.73 21.03 1.70
C THR A 224 -6.42 19.67 1.74
N ILE A 225 -7.00 19.30 2.89
CA ILE A 225 -7.71 18.03 3.04
C ILE A 225 -9.01 18.04 2.22
N GLU A 226 -9.77 19.15 2.25
CA GLU A 226 -10.99 19.30 1.46
C GLU A 226 -10.72 19.22 -0.06
N GLU A 227 -9.66 19.86 -0.54
CA GLU A 227 -9.20 19.76 -1.93
C GLU A 227 -8.84 18.32 -2.31
N ALA A 228 -8.12 17.61 -1.42
CA ALA A 228 -7.75 16.22 -1.65
C ALA A 228 -9.00 15.32 -1.72
N ILE A 229 -9.95 15.49 -0.80
CA ILE A 229 -11.22 14.75 -0.81
C ILE A 229 -11.99 15.01 -2.10
N ALA A 230 -12.13 16.27 -2.51
CA ALA A 230 -12.83 16.63 -3.75
C ALA A 230 -12.18 15.98 -4.98
N HIS A 231 -10.84 16.01 -5.06
CA HIS A 231 -10.12 15.39 -6.17
C HIS A 231 -10.24 13.86 -6.18
N ILE A 232 -10.13 13.22 -5.00
CA ILE A 232 -10.32 11.77 -4.88
C ILE A 232 -11.74 11.40 -5.29
N MET A 233 -12.76 12.15 -4.85
CA MET A 233 -14.15 11.91 -5.22
C MET A 233 -14.38 12.05 -6.73
N ALA A 234 -13.74 13.01 -7.40
CA ALA A 234 -13.83 13.20 -8.85
C ALA A 234 -13.03 12.18 -9.69
N SER A 235 -12.02 11.53 -9.11
CA SER A 235 -11.17 10.58 -9.84
C SER A 235 -11.93 9.30 -10.28
N SER A 236 -11.57 8.78 -11.46
CA SER A 236 -12.08 7.50 -11.97
C SER A 236 -11.25 6.28 -11.54
N GLN A 237 -10.14 6.48 -10.84
CA GLN A 237 -9.30 5.40 -10.31
C GLN A 237 -9.99 4.69 -9.14
N TRP A 238 -9.63 3.43 -8.89
CA TRP A 238 -10.14 2.69 -7.74
C TRP A 238 -9.62 3.28 -6.44
N LYS A 239 -10.57 3.64 -5.58
CA LYS A 239 -10.31 4.29 -4.30
C LYS A 239 -10.36 3.23 -3.23
N SER A 240 -9.33 3.19 -2.38
CA SER A 240 -9.46 2.50 -1.11
C SER A 240 -10.37 3.34 -0.22
N PRO A 241 -11.48 2.79 0.33
CA PRO A 241 -12.34 3.51 1.27
C PRO A 241 -11.54 4.12 2.42
N PHE A 242 -10.47 3.44 2.85
CA PHE A 242 -9.55 3.90 3.89
C PHE A 242 -8.91 5.25 3.62
N ILE A 243 -8.58 5.58 2.37
CA ILE A 243 -7.94 6.88 2.08
C ILE A 243 -8.91 8.01 2.42
N LEU A 244 -10.18 7.87 2.04
CA LEU A 244 -11.21 8.86 2.36
C LEU A 244 -11.49 8.90 3.87
N VAL A 245 -11.61 7.74 4.51
CA VAL A 245 -11.80 7.65 5.98
C VAL A 245 -10.66 8.38 6.70
N ASN A 246 -9.40 8.09 6.36
CA ASN A 246 -8.24 8.72 7.00
C ASN A 246 -8.25 10.25 6.82
N LEU A 247 -8.55 10.74 5.61
CA LEU A 247 -8.65 12.19 5.37
C LEU A 247 -9.78 12.84 6.18
N TYR A 248 -10.94 12.20 6.28
CA TYR A 248 -12.01 12.72 7.15
C TYR A 248 -11.63 12.71 8.62
N LEU A 249 -10.95 11.65 9.09
CA LEU A 249 -10.49 11.56 10.47
C LEU A 249 -9.42 12.61 10.80
N GLU A 250 -8.53 12.95 9.86
CA GLU A 250 -7.55 14.03 10.02
C GLU A 250 -8.22 15.41 10.21
N LEU A 251 -9.42 15.63 9.66
CA LEU A 251 -10.16 16.88 9.87
C LEU A 251 -10.77 17.01 11.26
N LEU A 252 -11.13 15.90 11.91
CA LEU A 252 -11.94 15.94 13.13
C LEU A 252 -11.27 16.69 14.29
N PRO A 253 -9.99 16.43 14.66
CA PRO A 253 -9.35 17.14 15.76
C PRO A 253 -9.31 18.66 15.53
N ILE A 254 -9.06 19.09 14.29
CA ILE A 254 -8.98 20.50 13.92
C ILE A 254 -10.34 21.18 14.05
N LEU A 255 -11.40 20.52 13.55
CA LEU A 255 -12.76 21.06 13.61
C LEU A 255 -13.30 21.10 15.04
N ILE A 256 -12.98 20.10 15.86
CA ILE A 256 -13.33 20.05 17.28
C ILE A 256 -12.61 21.17 18.04
N ALA A 257 -11.31 21.37 17.82
CA ALA A 257 -10.55 22.44 18.43
C ALA A 257 -11.10 23.84 18.06
N GLN A 258 -11.62 23.99 16.85
CA GLN A 258 -12.29 25.21 16.37
C GLN A 258 -13.76 25.33 16.81
N LYS A 259 -14.26 24.42 17.66
CA LYS A 259 -15.67 24.35 18.10
C LYS A 259 -16.68 24.23 16.96
N ARG A 260 -16.27 23.69 15.80
CA ARG A 260 -17.12 23.47 14.61
C ARG A 260 -17.77 22.09 14.64
N PHE A 261 -18.49 21.80 15.73
CA PHE A 261 -19.01 20.45 16.01
C PHE A 261 -19.96 19.92 14.94
N THR A 262 -20.87 20.74 14.42
CA THR A 262 -21.80 20.33 13.35
C THR A 262 -21.08 19.91 12.08
N LYS A 263 -19.96 20.57 11.73
CA LYS A 263 -19.17 20.20 10.55
C LYS A 263 -18.37 18.91 10.80
N ALA A 264 -17.81 18.77 12.01
CA ALA A 264 -17.13 17.56 12.43
C ALA A 264 -18.06 16.34 12.41
N GLU A 265 -19.28 16.47 12.93
CA GLU A 265 -20.29 15.41 12.93
C GLU A 265 -20.66 14.97 11.50
N ARG A 266 -20.86 15.92 10.59
CA ARG A 266 -21.12 15.61 9.17
C ARG A 266 -19.99 14.81 8.54
N TYR A 267 -18.73 15.18 8.78
CA TYR A 267 -17.59 14.45 8.24
C TYR A 267 -17.41 13.08 8.89
N LEU A 268 -17.65 12.95 10.19
CA LEU A 268 -17.62 11.66 10.88
C LEU A 268 -18.68 10.71 10.29
N ASN A 269 -19.92 11.17 10.13
CA ASN A 269 -20.99 10.37 9.55
C ASN A 269 -20.68 9.97 8.10
N THR A 270 -20.06 10.85 7.32
CA THR A 270 -19.60 10.53 5.96
C THR A 270 -18.48 9.49 5.99
N ALA A 271 -17.50 9.64 6.88
CA ALA A 271 -16.41 8.68 7.04
C ALA A 271 -16.93 7.28 7.39
N LEU A 272 -17.90 7.18 8.30
CA LEU A 272 -18.50 5.93 8.74
C LEU A 272 -19.32 5.21 7.64
N GLN A 273 -19.74 5.91 6.59
CA GLN A 273 -20.44 5.31 5.45
C GLN A 273 -19.51 4.64 4.42
N HIS A 274 -18.22 4.97 4.44
CA HIS A 274 -17.25 4.42 3.48
C HIS A 274 -16.84 2.95 3.73
N PRO A 275 -16.60 2.48 4.97
CA PRO A 275 -16.34 1.06 5.20
C PRO A 275 -17.63 0.22 5.01
N GLN A 276 -17.57 -0.88 4.25
CA GLN A 276 -18.74 -1.77 4.12
C GLN A 276 -18.93 -2.57 5.41
N LYS A 277 -20.19 -2.83 5.77
CA LYS A 277 -20.52 -3.69 6.92
C LYS A 277 -19.98 -5.11 6.64
N GLY A 278 -19.04 -5.59 7.46
CA GLY A 278 -18.38 -6.89 7.28
C GLY A 278 -17.00 -6.86 6.63
N SER A 279 -16.50 -5.69 6.21
CA SER A 279 -15.13 -5.53 5.65
C SER A 279 -14.00 -5.79 6.65
N TYR A 280 -14.34 -5.71 7.94
CA TYR A 280 -13.40 -5.82 9.04
C TYR A 280 -14.02 -6.74 10.08
N THR A 281 -13.30 -7.80 10.43
CA THR A 281 -13.46 -8.45 11.73
C THR A 281 -13.09 -7.43 12.79
N TRP A 282 -14.06 -6.63 13.24
CA TRP A 282 -14.00 -5.95 14.52
C TRP A 282 -14.12 -7.06 15.58
N HIS A 283 -12.98 -7.54 16.04
CA HIS A 283 -12.85 -8.34 17.25
C HIS A 283 -12.14 -7.51 18.30
#